data_AF-A0A9Q4G0W6-F1
#
_entry.id   AF-A0A9Q4G0W6-F1
#
_cell.length_a   1.000
_cell.length_b   1.000
_cell.length_c   1.000
_cell.angle_alpha   90.00
_cell.angle_beta   90.00
_cell.angle_gamma   90.00
#
_symmetry.space_group_name_H-M   'P 1'
#
loop_
_entity.id
_entity.type
_entity.pdbx_description
1 polymer ?
#
loop_
_entity_poly.entity_id
_entity_poly.type
_entity_poly.pdbx_seq_one_letter_code
_entity_poly.pdbx_strand_id
1 'polypeptide(L)'
;MHKISFIVITFLLSSCASVPPIQLASKSKSPFENATFGGETVILDQPTKSSEEIYRIFRKAATGFVSLQTVRENAEQASSTFCERKNKIMHGLVETAARPPYIFGNFPRIELVFECIEKAENRNNNLVVGKYEKLTALKKLLDDGVLTKHEFEKEKAKVLDED
;
A
#
# COMPACT_ATOMS: atom_id res chain seq x y z
N MET A 1 52.99 32.32 36.09
CA MET A 1 52.95 31.50 34.85
C MET A 1 51.73 30.58 34.93
N HIS A 2 50.56 31.02 34.42
CA HIS A 2 49.36 30.18 34.39
C HIS A 2 49.10 29.71 32.96
N LYS A 3 49.19 28.41 32.72
CA LYS A 3 48.82 27.79 31.44
C LYS A 3 47.32 27.55 31.45
N ILE A 4 46.58 28.34 30.69
CA ILE A 4 45.14 28.16 30.47
C ILE A 4 44.98 27.07 29.41
N SER A 5 44.46 25.91 29.81
CA SER A 5 44.16 24.80 28.91
C SER A 5 42.80 25.05 28.25
N PHE A 6 42.80 25.31 26.94
CA PHE A 6 41.57 25.42 26.14
C PHE A 6 41.04 24.00 25.86
N ILE A 7 40.01 23.58 26.60
CA ILE A 7 39.24 22.37 26.29
C ILE A 7 38.20 22.76 25.25
N VAL A 8 38.45 22.40 23.98
CA VAL A 8 37.47 22.49 22.90
C VAL A 8 36.50 21.31 23.04
N ILE A 9 35.31 21.58 23.59
CA ILE A 9 34.22 20.59 23.66
C ILE A 9 33.52 20.58 22.30
N THR A 10 33.86 19.60 21.46
CA THR A 10 33.18 19.33 20.20
C THR A 10 31.86 18.61 20.48
N PHE A 11 30.75 19.35 20.51
CA PHE A 11 29.40 18.76 20.57
C PHE A 11 29.07 18.08 19.23
N LEU A 12 29.15 16.75 19.19
CA LEU A 12 28.63 15.94 18.10
C LEU A 12 27.10 15.90 18.18
N LEU A 13 26.42 16.83 17.50
CA LEU A 13 24.97 16.78 17.32
C LEU A 13 24.62 15.70 16.28
N SER A 14 24.24 14.51 16.76
CA SER A 14 23.64 13.46 15.93
C SER A 14 22.18 13.78 15.64
N SER A 15 21.92 14.55 14.58
CA SER A 15 20.56 14.73 14.07
C SER A 15 20.09 13.44 13.37
N CYS A 16 19.20 12.69 14.01
CA CYS A 16 18.48 11.61 13.35
C CYS A 16 17.58 12.22 12.27
N ALA A 17 17.97 12.11 11.00
CA ALA A 17 17.10 12.44 9.86
C ALA A 17 15.94 11.43 9.82
N SER A 18 14.92 11.65 10.63
CA SER A 18 13.74 10.80 10.65
C SER A 18 12.84 11.13 9.47
N VAL A 19 12.55 10.12 8.66
CA VAL A 19 11.52 10.22 7.64
C VAL A 19 10.17 10.44 8.36
N PRO A 20 9.34 11.41 7.95
CA PRO A 20 8.07 11.67 8.63
C PRO A 20 7.22 10.39 8.73
N PRO A 21 6.65 10.10 9.92
CA PRO A 21 5.81 8.93 10.10
C PRO A 21 4.51 9.07 9.31
N ILE A 22 3.83 7.94 9.09
CA ILE A 22 2.45 7.92 8.60
C ILE A 22 1.55 8.49 9.70
N GLN A 23 0.64 9.38 9.31
CA GLN A 23 -0.27 10.08 10.23
C GLN A 23 -1.71 9.93 9.77
N LEU A 24 -2.67 10.16 10.68
CA LEU A 24 -4.07 10.33 10.29
C LEU A 24 -4.21 11.58 9.42
N ALA A 25 -4.90 11.47 8.29
CA ALA A 25 -5.12 12.59 7.38
C ALA A 25 -5.92 13.72 8.05
N SER A 26 -6.82 13.40 8.97
CA SER A 26 -7.59 14.37 9.76
C SER A 26 -6.75 15.12 10.80
N LYS A 27 -5.59 14.59 11.17
CA LYS A 27 -4.67 15.17 12.17
C LYS A 27 -3.38 15.72 11.55
N SER A 28 -3.31 15.77 10.22
CA SER A 28 -2.13 16.19 9.48
C SER A 28 -2.51 17.14 8.34
N LYS A 29 -1.59 18.04 7.99
CA LYS A 29 -1.73 18.96 6.86
C LYS A 29 -0.86 18.52 5.71
N SER A 30 -1.25 18.87 4.49
CA SER A 30 -0.43 18.57 3.32
C SER A 30 0.85 19.40 3.36
N PRO A 31 2.04 18.81 3.19
CA PRO A 31 3.27 19.58 3.00
C PRO A 31 3.30 20.37 1.69
N PHE A 32 2.33 20.17 0.79
CA PHE A 32 2.11 21.00 -0.39
C PHE A 32 1.17 22.19 -0.13
N GLU A 33 0.45 22.20 1.00
CA GLU A 33 -0.41 23.32 1.38
C GLU A 33 0.46 24.55 1.64
N ASN A 34 0.22 25.62 0.88
CA ASN A 34 0.98 26.88 0.94
C ASN A 34 2.50 26.73 0.73
N ALA A 35 2.94 25.66 0.07
CA ALA A 35 4.35 25.46 -0.23
C ALA A 35 4.83 26.41 -1.34
N THR A 36 6.06 26.93 -1.21
CA THR A 36 6.72 27.73 -2.26
C THR A 36 6.72 27.03 -3.62
N PHE A 37 6.94 25.70 -3.58
CA PHE A 37 6.83 24.84 -4.74
C PHE A 37 5.57 23.97 -4.57
N GLY A 38 4.55 24.25 -5.39
CA GLY A 38 3.31 23.48 -5.40
C GLY A 38 3.48 22.05 -5.94
N GLY A 39 2.41 21.29 -5.85
CA GLY A 39 2.30 19.96 -6.44
C GLY A 39 1.26 19.90 -7.56
N GLU A 40 1.12 18.73 -8.15
CA GLU A 40 0.00 18.31 -8.98
C GLU A 40 -0.73 17.17 -8.25
N THR A 41 -2.05 17.28 -8.15
CA THR A 41 -2.87 16.33 -7.41
C THR A 41 -3.68 15.47 -8.37
N VAL A 42 -3.63 14.16 -8.17
CA VAL A 42 -4.42 13.18 -8.91
C VAL A 42 -5.30 12.43 -7.92
N ILE A 43 -6.59 12.34 -8.24
CA ILE A 43 -7.54 11.48 -7.50
C ILE A 43 -7.40 10.07 -8.06
N LEU A 44 -7.00 9.12 -7.22
CA LEU A 44 -6.82 7.72 -7.59
C LEU A 44 -8.14 6.96 -7.45
N ASP A 45 -8.83 7.14 -6.33
CA ASP A 45 -10.13 6.52 -6.05
C ASP A 45 -10.89 7.28 -4.93
N GLN A 46 -12.09 6.82 -4.61
CA GLN A 46 -12.95 7.35 -3.55
C GLN A 46 -12.86 6.49 -2.28
N PRO A 47 -12.97 7.09 -1.07
CA PRO A 47 -12.95 6.34 0.18
C PRO A 47 -14.05 5.27 0.25
N THR A 48 -13.71 4.09 0.75
CA THR A 48 -14.71 3.07 1.06
C THR A 48 -15.49 3.46 2.32
N LYS A 49 -16.80 3.18 2.34
CA LYS A 49 -17.64 3.45 3.53
C LYS A 49 -17.23 2.63 4.76
N SER A 50 -16.49 1.54 4.56
CA SER A 50 -16.02 0.62 5.60
C SER A 50 -14.72 1.05 6.28
N SER A 51 -14.02 2.05 5.74
CA SER A 51 -12.78 2.54 6.30
C SER A 51 -13.04 3.58 7.38
N GLU A 52 -12.60 3.29 8.59
CA GLU A 52 -12.76 4.21 9.74
C GLU A 52 -11.72 5.33 9.74
N GLU A 53 -10.57 5.14 9.09
CA GLU A 53 -9.42 6.05 9.19
C GLU A 53 -8.70 6.21 7.84
N ILE A 54 -8.56 7.47 7.41
CA ILE A 54 -7.73 7.86 6.27
C ILE A 54 -6.36 8.31 6.80
N TYR A 55 -5.30 7.82 6.17
CA TYR A 55 -3.92 8.09 6.51
C TYR A 55 -3.24 8.96 5.44
N ARG A 56 -2.16 9.62 5.85
CA ARG A 56 -1.30 10.46 5.01
C ARG A 56 0.16 10.06 5.21
N ILE A 57 0.87 9.93 4.11
CA ILE A 57 2.32 9.76 4.08
C ILE A 57 2.94 10.83 3.19
N PHE A 58 4.11 11.32 3.58
CA PHE A 58 4.92 12.21 2.77
C PHE A 58 6.34 11.64 2.63
N ARG A 59 6.84 11.62 1.40
CA ARG A 59 8.21 11.22 1.06
C ARG A 59 8.85 12.28 0.19
N LYS A 60 10.11 12.58 0.46
CA LYS A 60 10.91 13.57 -0.26
C LYS A 60 12.31 13.01 -0.45
N ALA A 61 12.84 13.15 -1.66
CA ALA A 61 14.23 12.83 -1.95
C ALA A 61 15.18 13.82 -1.26
N ALA A 62 16.38 13.35 -0.91
CA ALA A 62 17.43 14.21 -0.38
C ALA A 62 18.04 15.14 -1.45
N THR A 63 17.93 14.78 -2.73
CA THR A 63 18.49 15.52 -3.88
C THR A 63 17.54 15.48 -5.08
N GLY A 64 17.81 16.31 -6.09
CA GLY A 64 17.08 16.32 -7.37
C GLY A 64 17.45 15.21 -8.34
N PHE A 65 18.44 14.37 -8.02
CA PHE A 65 18.89 13.27 -8.90
C PHE A 65 18.10 11.97 -8.69
N VAL A 66 17.32 11.89 -7.62
CA VAL A 66 16.39 10.78 -7.41
C VAL A 66 15.20 10.98 -8.33
N SER A 67 14.70 9.92 -8.96
CA SER A 67 13.49 10.06 -9.79
C SER A 67 12.25 10.27 -8.91
N LEU A 68 11.25 10.99 -9.42
CA LEU A 68 9.95 11.08 -8.75
C LEU A 68 9.32 9.68 -8.56
N GLN A 69 9.50 8.79 -9.53
CA GLN A 69 9.00 7.42 -9.50
C GLN A 69 9.58 6.62 -8.32
N THR A 70 10.88 6.74 -8.06
CA THR A 70 11.51 6.12 -6.88
C THR A 70 10.91 6.63 -5.56
N VAL A 71 10.57 7.92 -5.50
CA VAL A 71 9.93 8.49 -4.31
C VAL A 71 8.48 7.99 -4.17
N ARG A 72 7.77 7.82 -5.28
CA ARG A 72 6.41 7.23 -5.33
C ARG A 72 6.41 5.80 -4.83
N GLU A 73 7.26 4.95 -5.39
CA GLU A 73 7.41 3.54 -4.97
C GLU A 73 7.72 3.43 -3.48
N ASN A 74 8.57 4.30 -2.93
CA ASN A 74 8.85 4.32 -1.50
C ASN A 74 7.61 4.66 -0.66
N ALA A 75 6.81 5.62 -1.10
CA ALA A 75 5.58 6.02 -0.42
C ALA A 75 4.51 4.90 -0.49
N GLU A 76 4.35 4.27 -1.65
CA GLU A 76 3.45 3.14 -1.88
C GLU A 76 3.84 1.92 -1.04
N GLN A 77 5.12 1.55 -1.04
CA GLN A 77 5.63 0.43 -0.26
C GLN A 77 5.44 0.67 1.24
N ALA A 78 5.78 1.86 1.74
CA ALA A 78 5.60 2.17 3.14
C ALA A 78 4.12 2.15 3.57
N SER A 79 3.22 2.63 2.71
CA SER A 79 1.77 2.61 2.95
C SER A 79 1.22 1.18 2.93
N SER A 80 1.68 0.35 1.99
CA SER A 80 1.33 -1.07 1.89
C SER A 80 1.76 -1.83 3.14
N THR A 81 3.03 -1.71 3.54
CA THR A 81 3.55 -2.31 4.78
C THR A 81 2.80 -1.83 6.02
N PHE A 82 2.33 -0.58 6.05
CA PHE A 82 1.53 -0.07 7.17
C PHE A 82 0.16 -0.76 7.26
N CYS A 83 -0.53 -0.96 6.13
CA CYS A 83 -1.81 -1.68 6.11
C CYS A 83 -1.64 -3.18 6.34
N GLU A 84 -0.56 -3.79 5.85
CA GLU A 84 -0.26 -5.21 6.06
C GLU A 84 -0.10 -5.55 7.54
N ARG A 85 0.53 -4.69 8.34
CA ARG A 85 0.63 -4.86 9.81
C ARG A 85 -0.74 -4.85 10.51
N LYS A 86 -1.77 -4.33 9.85
CA LYS A 86 -3.17 -4.34 10.30
C LYS A 86 -3.97 -5.50 9.68
N ASN A 87 -3.32 -6.42 8.97
CA ASN A 87 -3.93 -7.49 8.16
C ASN A 87 -4.83 -6.99 7.00
N LYS A 88 -4.64 -5.74 6.58
CA LYS A 88 -5.42 -5.07 5.54
C LYS A 88 -4.58 -4.86 4.26
N ILE A 89 -5.20 -4.35 3.21
CA ILE A 89 -4.52 -3.88 1.99
C ILE A 89 -4.60 -2.36 1.88
N MET A 90 -3.58 -1.77 1.29
CA MET A 90 -3.56 -0.34 1.01
C MET A 90 -4.48 -0.02 -0.15
N HIS A 91 -5.32 0.98 0.04
CA HIS A 91 -6.18 1.57 -0.99
C HIS A 91 -5.84 3.05 -1.13
N GLY A 92 -5.22 3.42 -2.26
CA GLY A 92 -4.79 4.78 -2.53
C GLY A 92 -5.96 5.65 -2.96
N LEU A 93 -6.09 6.83 -2.35
CA LEU A 93 -7.22 7.74 -2.60
C LEU A 93 -6.77 8.96 -3.40
N VAL A 94 -5.69 9.59 -2.98
CA VAL A 94 -5.16 10.81 -3.60
C VAL A 94 -3.65 10.78 -3.59
N GLU A 95 -3.03 11.15 -4.72
CA GLU A 95 -1.61 11.46 -4.81
C GLU A 95 -1.41 12.95 -5.05
N THR A 96 -0.43 13.56 -4.38
CA THR A 96 0.09 14.87 -4.77
C THR A 96 1.60 14.78 -4.99
N ALA A 97 2.05 15.16 -6.19
CA ALA A 97 3.43 15.04 -6.63
C ALA A 97 4.05 16.41 -6.92
N ALA A 98 5.34 16.59 -6.59
CA ALA A 98 6.07 17.78 -7.01
C ALA A 98 6.27 17.83 -8.53
N ARG A 99 6.17 19.02 -9.11
CA ARG A 99 6.43 19.26 -10.53
C ARG A 99 7.87 19.68 -10.78
N PRO A 100 8.50 19.27 -11.91
CA PRO A 100 9.80 19.77 -12.32
C PRO A 100 9.76 21.27 -12.63
N PRO A 101 10.92 21.98 -12.64
CA PRO A 101 12.28 21.44 -12.52
C PRO A 101 12.71 21.17 -11.07
N TYR A 102 13.47 20.10 -10.84
CA TYR A 102 13.94 19.68 -9.52
C TYR A 102 15.24 20.34 -9.07
N ILE A 103 15.22 21.67 -9.06
CA ILE A 103 16.36 22.54 -8.76
C ILE A 103 16.07 23.43 -7.56
N PHE A 104 17.11 24.03 -6.96
CA PHE A 104 16.99 25.00 -5.87
C PHE A 104 16.10 24.53 -4.68
N GLY A 105 16.22 23.27 -4.31
CA GLY A 105 15.47 22.69 -3.18
C GLY A 105 14.06 22.21 -3.51
N ASN A 106 13.58 22.35 -4.76
CA ASN A 106 12.38 21.66 -5.24
C ASN A 106 12.67 20.17 -5.50
N PHE A 107 13.07 19.42 -4.48
CA PHE A 107 13.37 18.00 -4.67
C PHE A 107 12.08 17.18 -4.89
N PRO A 108 12.17 16.08 -5.66
CA PRO A 108 11.07 15.15 -5.87
C PRO A 108 10.45 14.75 -4.54
N ARG A 109 9.13 14.88 -4.47
CA ARG A 109 8.34 14.55 -3.28
C ARG A 109 6.95 14.11 -3.68
N ILE A 110 6.43 13.18 -2.89
CA ILE A 110 5.13 12.55 -3.04
C ILE A 110 4.42 12.62 -1.71
N GLU A 111 3.16 13.02 -1.77
CA GLU A 111 2.18 12.78 -0.73
C GLU A 111 1.20 11.73 -1.24
N LEU A 112 0.94 10.70 -0.43
CA LEU A 112 -0.17 9.78 -0.65
C LEU A 112 -1.15 9.90 0.52
N VAL A 113 -2.43 10.02 0.17
CA VAL A 113 -3.55 9.85 1.08
C VAL A 113 -4.19 8.52 0.74
N PHE A 114 -4.33 7.66 1.74
CA PHE A 114 -4.75 6.28 1.56
C PHE A 114 -5.53 5.78 2.76
N GLU A 115 -6.21 4.66 2.59
CA GLU A 115 -6.87 3.93 3.67
C GLU A 115 -6.44 2.47 3.69
N CYS A 116 -6.72 1.80 4.80
CA CYS A 116 -6.49 0.36 4.91
C CYS A 116 -7.85 -0.35 4.88
N ILE A 117 -8.11 -1.08 3.81
CA ILE A 117 -9.36 -1.81 3.61
C ILE A 117 -9.15 -3.30 3.83
N GLU A 118 -10.23 -4.02 4.14
CA GLU A 118 -10.16 -5.46 4.23
C GLU A 118 -9.63 -6.06 2.93
N LYS A 119 -8.80 -7.09 3.05
CA LYS A 119 -8.47 -7.93 1.90
C LYS A 119 -9.80 -8.44 1.37
N ALA A 120 -10.17 -8.06 0.14
CA ALA A 120 -11.35 -8.61 -0.49
C ALA A 120 -11.25 -10.13 -0.36
N GLU A 121 -12.14 -10.74 0.42
CA GLU A 121 -12.16 -12.18 0.53
C GLU A 121 -12.54 -12.72 -0.85
N ASN A 122 -11.55 -13.19 -1.59
CA ASN A 122 -11.74 -14.03 -2.77
C ASN A 122 -12.35 -15.39 -2.39
N ARG A 123 -13.20 -15.47 -1.35
CA ARG A 123 -13.92 -16.68 -0.99
C ARG A 123 -14.84 -17.10 -2.13
N ASN A 124 -15.60 -16.17 -2.72
CA ASN A 124 -16.51 -16.52 -3.82
C ASN A 124 -15.78 -17.00 -5.07
N ASN A 125 -14.69 -16.35 -5.48
CA ASN A 125 -13.97 -16.78 -6.68
C ASN A 125 -13.21 -18.11 -6.45
N ASN A 126 -12.55 -18.30 -5.30
CA ASN A 126 -11.86 -19.57 -5.03
C ASN A 126 -12.83 -20.73 -4.77
N LEU A 127 -13.98 -20.49 -4.14
CA LEU A 127 -15.01 -21.50 -3.95
C LEU A 127 -15.61 -21.94 -5.29
N VAL A 128 -15.92 -20.98 -6.17
CA VAL A 128 -16.46 -21.27 -7.51
C VAL A 128 -15.43 -22.01 -8.37
N VAL A 129 -14.16 -21.61 -8.34
CA VAL A 129 -13.07 -22.33 -9.04
C VAL A 129 -12.91 -23.75 -8.47
N GLY A 130 -12.88 -23.91 -7.15
CA GLY A 130 -12.79 -25.23 -6.51
C GLY A 130 -13.96 -26.16 -6.83
N LYS A 131 -15.19 -25.63 -6.91
CA LYS A 131 -16.38 -26.38 -7.35
C LYS A 131 -16.21 -26.90 -8.78
N TYR A 132 -15.74 -26.07 -9.72
CA TYR A 132 -15.54 -26.48 -11.10
C TYR A 132 -14.39 -27.47 -11.29
N GLU A 133 -13.33 -27.37 -10.50
CA GLU A 133 -12.25 -28.36 -10.48
C GLU A 133 -12.76 -29.74 -10.02
N LYS A 134 -13.56 -29.79 -8.94
CA LYS A 134 -14.21 -31.03 -8.46
C LYS A 134 -15.10 -31.65 -9.54
N LEU A 135 -15.91 -30.83 -10.22
CA LEU A 135 -16.78 -31.30 -11.31
C LEU A 135 -15.99 -31.86 -12.51
N THR A 136 -14.85 -31.24 -12.83
CA THR A 136 -13.95 -31.71 -13.89
C THR A 136 -13.35 -33.08 -13.54
N ALA A 137 -12.91 -33.26 -12.29
CA ALA A 137 -12.40 -34.54 -11.81
C ALA A 137 -13.47 -35.64 -11.84
N LEU A 138 -14.70 -35.34 -11.39
CA LEU A 138 -15.82 -36.27 -11.45
C LEU A 138 -16.13 -36.69 -12.90
N LYS A 139 -16.12 -35.75 -13.85
CA LYS A 139 -16.36 -36.05 -15.26
C LYS A 139 -15.28 -36.96 -15.83
N LYS A 140 -14.01 -36.71 -15.48
CA LYS A 140 -12.91 -37.57 -15.88
C LYS A 140 -13.06 -39.01 -15.37
N LEU A 141 -13.44 -39.18 -14.09
CA LEU A 141 -13.67 -40.52 -13.52
C LEU A 141 -14.82 -41.27 -14.20
N LEU A 142 -15.86 -40.57 -14.66
CA LEU A 142 -16.92 -41.16 -15.47
C LEU A 142 -16.40 -41.59 -16.85
N ASP A 143 -15.60 -40.74 -17.50
CA ASP A 143 -15.03 -41.00 -18.84
C ASP A 143 -14.02 -42.15 -18.83
N ASP A 144 -13.23 -42.26 -17.76
CA ASP A 144 -12.29 -43.34 -17.51
C ASP A 144 -13.00 -44.66 -17.09
N GLY A 145 -14.33 -44.63 -16.95
CA GLY A 145 -15.13 -45.80 -16.55
C GLY A 145 -14.96 -46.23 -15.09
N VAL A 146 -14.30 -45.39 -14.28
CA VAL A 146 -14.10 -45.62 -12.84
C VAL A 146 -15.40 -45.41 -12.06
N LEU A 147 -16.23 -44.47 -12.52
CA LEU A 147 -17.56 -44.20 -11.95
C LEU A 147 -18.67 -44.59 -12.91
N THR A 148 -19.77 -45.10 -12.36
CA THR A 148 -21.02 -45.25 -13.10
C THR A 148 -21.73 -43.90 -13.25
N LYS A 149 -22.62 -43.79 -14.24
CA LYS A 149 -23.44 -42.58 -14.46
C LYS A 149 -24.26 -42.20 -13.23
N HIS A 150 -24.74 -43.18 -12.47
CA HIS A 150 -25.52 -42.94 -11.26
C HIS A 150 -24.66 -42.32 -10.14
N GLU A 151 -23.44 -42.83 -9.94
CA GLU A 151 -22.50 -42.28 -8.96
C GLU A 151 -22.05 -40.87 -9.33
N PHE A 152 -21.80 -40.63 -10.62
CA PHE A 152 -21.46 -39.30 -11.12
C PHE A 152 -22.55 -38.26 -10.79
N GLU A 153 -23.82 -38.53 -11.11
CA GLU A 153 -24.90 -37.56 -10.85
C GLU A 153 -25.13 -37.35 -9.34
N LYS A 154 -24.96 -38.39 -8.52
CA LYS A 154 -25.06 -38.29 -7.05
C LYS A 154 -23.98 -37.39 -6.47
N GLU A 155 -22.72 -37.56 -6.88
CA GLU A 155 -21.61 -36.75 -6.37
C GLU A 155 -21.62 -35.32 -6.93
N LYS A 156 -22.02 -35.16 -8.20
CA LYS A 156 -22.21 -33.84 -8.82
C LYS A 156 -23.24 -33.00 -8.07
N ALA A 157 -24.37 -33.59 -7.68
CA ALA A 157 -25.39 -32.88 -6.90
C ALA A 157 -24.82 -32.35 -5.56
N LYS A 158 -24.06 -33.18 -4.84
CA LYS A 158 -23.41 -32.75 -3.58
C LYS A 158 -22.43 -31.59 -3.77
N VAL A 159 -21.64 -31.60 -4.86
CA VAL A 159 -20.69 -30.52 -5.16
C VAL A 159 -21.40 -29.22 -5.52
N LEU A 160 -22.59 -29.30 -6.12
CA LEU A 160 -23.40 -28.14 -6.47
C LEU A 160 -24.14 -27.55 -5.25
N ASP A 161 -24.52 -28.39 -4.30
CA ASP A 161 -25.25 -28.02 -3.07
C ASP A 161 -24.33 -27.60 -1.89
N GLU A 162 -23.00 -27.69 -2.05
CA GLU A 162 -22.03 -27.30 -1.02
C GLU A 162 -21.93 -25.76 -0.94
N ASP A 163 -22.37 -25.12 0.14
CA ASP A 163 -22.31 -23.65 0.34
C ASP A 163 -20.90 -23.10 0.61
#